data_AF-A0A5K0V6T2-F1
#
_entry.id   AF-A0A5K0V6T2-F1
#
_cell.length_a   1.000
_cell.length_b   1.000
_cell.length_c   1.000
_cell.angle_alpha   90.00
_cell.angle_beta   90.00
_cell.angle_gamma   90.00
#
_symmetry.space_group_name_H-M   'P 1'
#
loop_
_entity.id
_entity.type
_entity.pdbx_description
1 polymer ?
#
loop_
_entity_poly.entity_id
_entity_poly.type
_entity_poly.pdbx_seq_one_letter_code
_entity_poly.pdbx_strand_id
1 'polypeptide(L)'
;KWGRVADFRYDCCFVCVDASLPVIDRYVEERVDCMIEAGLLNEVIDIYNPSADYSRGLRQAIGVREFEEFLTFSLSKGESLYPHLVKEAADISAQQGGPFLTHGEDKSLSHTAREIFESGDETQKILLVKAIDKLKANTRKLVRRQ
;
A
#
# COMPACT_ATOMS: atom_id res chain seq x y z
N LYS A 1 -3.10 -38.10 -3.68
CA LYS A 1 -3.07 -37.46 -2.34
C LYS A 1 -1.95 -36.42 -2.37
N TRP A 2 -2.30 -35.14 -2.19
CA TRP A 2 -1.33 -34.06 -1.95
C TRP A 2 -0.43 -34.45 -0.76
N GLY A 3 0.85 -34.06 -0.78
CA GLY A 3 1.78 -34.35 0.32
C GLY A 3 2.55 -35.68 0.26
N ARG A 4 2.52 -36.43 -0.85
CA ARG A 4 3.49 -37.51 -1.11
C ARG A 4 4.48 -37.08 -2.19
N VAL A 5 5.51 -36.35 -1.78
CA VAL A 5 6.70 -36.08 -2.59
C VAL A 5 7.87 -36.68 -1.82
N ALA A 6 8.60 -37.60 -2.46
CA ALA A 6 9.63 -38.40 -1.78
C ALA A 6 10.98 -37.66 -1.62
N ASP A 7 11.15 -36.52 -2.30
CA ASP A 7 12.45 -35.87 -2.47
C ASP A 7 12.46 -34.44 -1.88
N PHE A 8 12.03 -34.29 -0.63
CA PHE A 8 12.27 -33.03 0.09
C PHE A 8 13.69 -32.99 0.63
N ARG A 9 14.32 -31.81 0.58
CA ARG A 9 15.65 -31.59 1.18
C ARG A 9 15.65 -31.75 2.71
N TYR A 10 14.48 -31.66 3.35
CA TYR A 10 14.28 -31.66 4.79
C TYR A 10 13.05 -32.48 5.18
N ASP A 11 12.96 -32.84 6.46
CA ASP A 11 11.75 -33.40 7.06
C ASP A 11 10.72 -32.28 7.28
N CYS A 12 9.75 -32.18 6.37
CA CYS A 12 8.79 -31.08 6.31
C CYS A 12 7.41 -31.51 6.83
N CYS A 13 6.84 -30.72 7.71
CA CYS A 13 5.41 -30.75 8.04
C CYS A 13 4.71 -29.57 7.34
N PHE A 14 3.82 -29.84 6.40
CA PHE A 14 3.05 -28.82 5.69
C PHE A 14 1.67 -28.64 6.32
N VAL A 15 1.41 -27.45 6.85
CA VAL A 15 0.08 -27.04 7.32
C VAL A 15 -0.50 -26.09 6.29
N CYS A 16 -1.59 -26.49 5.63
CA CYS A 16 -2.36 -25.64 4.73
C CYS A 16 -3.60 -25.15 5.48
N VAL A 17 -3.74 -23.83 5.60
CA VAL A 17 -4.94 -23.20 6.18
C VAL A 17 -5.85 -22.82 5.04
N ASP A 18 -7.07 -23.36 5.06
CA ASP A 18 -8.08 -23.11 4.03
C ASP A 18 -9.30 -22.40 4.64
N ALA A 19 -9.98 -21.61 3.82
CA ALA A 19 -11.23 -20.95 4.16
C ALA A 19 -12.11 -20.85 2.91
N SER A 20 -13.43 -20.86 3.10
CA SER A 20 -14.35 -20.77 1.97
C SER A 20 -14.23 -19.42 1.25
N LEU A 21 -14.40 -19.42 -0.08
CA LEU A 21 -14.28 -18.21 -0.91
C LEU A 21 -15.12 -17.03 -0.40
N PRO A 22 -16.40 -17.19 0.02
CA PRO A 22 -17.17 -16.07 0.54
C PRO A 22 -16.60 -15.47 1.83
N VAL A 23 -15.97 -16.29 2.69
CA VAL A 23 -15.35 -15.83 3.93
C VAL A 23 -14.07 -15.05 3.63
N ILE A 24 -13.24 -15.58 2.74
CA ILE A 24 -12.03 -14.90 2.26
C ILE A 24 -12.37 -13.58 1.58
N ASP A 25 -13.35 -13.59 0.66
CA ASP A 25 -13.74 -12.41 -0.10
C ASP A 25 -14.18 -11.28 0.84
N ARG A 26 -15.00 -11.58 1.86
CA ARG A 26 -15.39 -10.60 2.89
C ARG A 26 -14.20 -10.11 3.70
N TYR A 27 -13.32 -11.01 4.14
CA TYR A 27 -12.16 -10.64 4.94
C TYR A 27 -11.17 -9.76 4.17
N VAL A 28 -11.00 -9.98 2.86
CA VAL A 28 -10.15 -9.12 2.01
C VAL A 28 -10.68 -7.69 1.96
N GLU A 29 -12.01 -7.52 1.85
CA GLU A 29 -12.63 -6.19 1.89
C GLU A 29 -12.31 -5.47 3.20
N GLU A 30 -12.68 -6.09 4.32
CA GLU A 30 -12.51 -5.55 5.67
C GLU A 30 -11.03 -5.24 5.96
N ARG A 31 -10.12 -6.13 5.58
CA ARG A 31 -8.69 -5.95 5.81
C ARG A 31 -8.13 -4.77 5.02
N VAL A 32 -8.54 -4.57 3.77
CA VAL A 32 -8.08 -3.42 2.99
C VAL A 32 -8.59 -2.13 3.64
N ASP A 33 -9.85 -2.08 4.07
CA ASP A 33 -10.40 -0.91 4.74
C ASP A 33 -9.60 -0.59 6.01
N CYS A 34 -9.31 -1.60 6.85
CA CYS A 34 -8.43 -1.44 8.01
C CYS A 34 -7.01 -0.99 7.65
N MET A 35 -6.44 -1.45 6.52
CA MET A 35 -5.11 -1.03 6.07
C MET A 35 -5.10 0.46 5.66
N ILE A 36 -6.16 0.93 5.00
CA ILE A 36 -6.31 2.34 4.65
C ILE A 36 -6.42 3.19 5.92
N GLU A 37 -7.25 2.78 6.87
CA GLU A 37 -7.40 3.44 8.17
C GLU A 37 -6.10 3.43 8.99
N ALA A 38 -5.27 2.40 8.85
CA ALA A 38 -3.98 2.29 9.51
C ALA A 38 -2.86 3.10 8.84
N GLY A 39 -3.12 3.77 7.72
CA GLY A 39 -2.16 4.65 7.06
C GLY A 39 -1.42 4.06 5.86
N LEU A 40 -1.94 3.00 5.22
CA LEU A 40 -1.36 2.45 3.99
C LEU A 40 -1.09 3.53 2.93
N LEU A 41 -1.99 4.50 2.79
CA LEU A 41 -1.82 5.57 1.80
C LEU A 41 -0.55 6.39 2.06
N ASN A 42 -0.19 6.63 3.33
CA ASN A 42 1.03 7.36 3.67
C ASN A 42 2.27 6.57 3.25
N GLU A 43 2.30 5.26 3.54
CA GLU A 43 3.41 4.39 3.13
C GLU A 43 3.57 4.35 1.61
N VAL A 44 2.46 4.31 0.88
CA VAL A 44 2.49 4.30 -0.60
C VAL A 44 2.98 5.64 -1.15
N ILE A 45 2.59 6.76 -0.54
CA ILE A 45 3.10 8.09 -0.87
C ILE A 45 4.62 8.13 -0.71
N ASP A 46 5.17 7.60 0.39
CA ASP A 46 6.62 7.58 0.65
C ASP A 46 7.40 6.72 -0.37
N ILE A 47 6.79 5.66 -0.90
CA ILE A 47 7.40 4.78 -1.92
C ILE A 47 7.32 5.39 -3.33
N TYR A 48 6.33 6.25 -3.57
CA TYR A 48 5.95 6.71 -4.89
C TYR A 48 7.02 7.59 -5.53
N ASN A 49 7.40 7.20 -6.74
CA ASN A 49 8.32 7.95 -7.59
C ASN A 49 7.79 7.89 -9.04
N PRO A 50 7.42 9.02 -9.66
CA PRO A 50 6.91 9.05 -11.04
C PRO A 50 7.88 8.49 -12.09
N SER A 51 9.18 8.50 -11.81
CA SER A 51 10.22 8.09 -12.76
C SER A 51 10.77 6.67 -12.49
N ALA A 52 10.18 5.94 -11.54
CA ALA A 52 10.64 4.60 -11.19
C ALA A 52 10.04 3.49 -12.07
N ASP A 53 10.75 2.37 -12.15
CA ASP A 53 10.26 1.15 -12.81
C ASP A 53 9.38 0.33 -11.83
N TYR A 54 8.06 0.26 -12.10
CA TYR A 54 7.09 -0.50 -11.30
C TYR A 54 6.94 -1.97 -11.75
N SER A 55 7.83 -2.46 -12.61
CA SER A 55 7.89 -3.87 -13.02
C SER A 55 8.81 -4.73 -12.15
N ARG A 56 9.42 -4.17 -11.09
CA ARG A 56 10.42 -4.87 -10.28
C ARG A 56 10.32 -4.57 -8.79
N GLY A 57 10.64 -5.58 -7.96
CA GLY A 57 10.84 -5.42 -6.52
C GLY A 57 9.60 -4.95 -5.77
N LEU A 58 9.81 -4.15 -4.72
CA LEU A 58 8.76 -3.63 -3.83
C LEU A 58 7.65 -2.88 -4.58
N ARG A 59 7.98 -2.23 -5.70
CA ARG A 59 7.03 -1.46 -6.51
C ARG A 59 5.99 -2.33 -7.26
N GLN A 60 6.18 -3.64 -7.29
CA GLN A 60 5.16 -4.58 -7.79
C GLN A 60 4.11 -4.95 -6.74
N ALA A 61 4.27 -4.51 -5.49
CA ALA A 61 3.30 -4.79 -4.45
C ALA A 61 1.91 -4.27 -4.83
N ILE A 62 0.90 -5.10 -4.58
CA ILE A 62 -0.50 -4.71 -4.64
C ILE A 62 -0.72 -3.63 -3.56
N GLY A 63 -1.27 -2.50 -3.95
CA GLY A 63 -1.41 -1.29 -3.13
C GLY A 63 -0.49 -0.16 -3.59
N VAL A 64 0.61 -0.44 -4.29
CA VAL A 64 1.47 0.61 -4.84
C VAL A 64 1.00 1.06 -6.21
N ARG A 65 0.75 0.09 -7.11
CA ARG A 65 0.38 0.37 -8.51
C ARG A 65 -1.05 0.88 -8.64
N GLU A 66 -1.94 0.47 -7.75
CA GLU A 66 -3.34 0.85 -7.77
C GLU A 66 -3.54 2.34 -7.50
N PHE A 67 -2.64 2.97 -6.74
CA PHE A 67 -2.69 4.38 -6.36
C PHE A 67 -1.90 5.30 -7.31
N GLU A 68 -1.18 4.76 -8.29
CA GLU A 68 -0.36 5.55 -9.23
C GLU A 68 -1.16 6.66 -9.93
N GLU A 69 -2.35 6.33 -10.43
CA GLU A 69 -3.24 7.28 -11.12
C GLU A 69 -3.64 8.44 -10.19
N PHE A 70 -4.01 8.10 -8.96
CA PHE A 70 -4.39 9.06 -7.92
C PHE A 70 -3.22 9.96 -7.50
N LEU A 71 -2.03 9.39 -7.28
CA LEU A 71 -0.85 10.12 -6.85
C LEU A 71 -0.33 11.05 -7.95
N THR A 72 -0.33 10.57 -9.20
CA THR A 72 0.05 11.39 -10.36
C THR A 72 -0.89 12.59 -10.50
N PHE A 73 -2.20 12.38 -10.37
CA PHE A 73 -3.19 13.45 -10.45
C PHE A 73 -3.00 14.46 -9.32
N SER A 74 -2.85 13.98 -8.09
CA SER A 74 -2.76 14.85 -6.93
C SER A 74 -1.48 15.70 -6.93
N LEU A 75 -0.35 15.16 -7.39
CA LEU A 75 0.90 15.93 -7.57
C LEU A 75 0.79 16.99 -8.67
N SER A 76 0.03 16.71 -9.74
CA SER A 76 -0.14 17.66 -10.84
C SER A 76 -0.91 18.92 -10.44
N LYS A 77 -1.71 18.84 -9.37
CA LYS A 77 -2.48 19.98 -8.84
C LYS A 77 -1.67 20.93 -7.96
N GLY A 78 -0.40 20.63 -7.69
CA GLY A 78 0.39 21.43 -6.74
C GLY A 78 -0.13 21.34 -5.30
N GLU A 79 -1.04 20.39 -5.03
CA GLU A 79 -1.31 19.98 -3.66
C GLU A 79 -0.04 19.33 -3.15
N SER A 80 0.57 19.97 -2.17
CA SER A 80 1.65 19.37 -1.41
C SER A 80 1.04 18.19 -0.65
N LEU A 81 1.03 16.99 -1.26
CA LEU A 81 0.84 15.71 -0.56
C LEU A 81 1.92 15.46 0.52
N TYR A 82 2.87 16.40 0.65
CA TYR A 82 4.01 16.36 1.53
C TYR A 82 4.14 17.61 2.42
N PRO A 83 3.22 17.90 3.35
CA PRO A 83 3.53 18.86 4.42
C PRO A 83 4.74 18.40 5.26
N HIS A 84 5.00 17.08 5.29
CA HIS A 84 6.00 16.45 6.15
C HIS A 84 7.42 16.43 5.55
N LEU A 85 7.58 16.21 4.24
CA LEU A 85 8.93 16.21 3.61
C LEU A 85 9.52 17.62 3.44
N VAL A 86 8.69 18.66 3.36
CA VAL A 86 9.18 20.05 3.28
C VAL A 86 9.78 20.52 4.60
N LYS A 87 9.29 19.99 5.73
CA LYS A 87 9.84 20.32 7.05
C LYS A 87 11.20 19.66 7.28
N GLU A 88 11.38 18.43 6.80
CA GLU A 88 12.66 17.73 6.89
C GLU A 88 13.71 18.27 5.91
N ALA A 89 13.32 18.65 4.68
CA ALA A 89 14.26 19.23 3.72
C ALA A 89 14.79 20.61 4.10
N ALA A 90 14.05 21.38 4.93
CA ALA A 90 14.55 22.63 5.51
C ALA A 90 15.61 22.39 6.59
N ASP A 91 15.55 21.24 7.27
CA ASP A 91 16.44 20.89 8.38
C ASP A 91 17.64 20.01 7.93
N ILE A 92 17.56 19.29 6.80
CA ILE A 92 18.64 18.43 6.24
C ILE A 92 19.63 19.21 5.34
N SER A 93 19.94 20.46 5.68
CA SER A 93 21.18 21.10 5.20
C SER A 93 22.38 20.84 6.12
N ALA A 94 22.15 20.11 7.22
CA ALA A 94 23.20 19.66 8.13
C ALA A 94 23.17 18.12 8.27
N GLN A 95 24.25 17.50 7.80
CA GLN A 95 24.67 16.12 8.05
C GLN A 95 24.24 15.07 7.01
N GLN A 96 25.30 14.49 6.41
CA GLN A 96 25.30 13.43 5.41
C GLN A 96 24.88 12.09 6.05
N GLY A 97 24.02 11.35 5.35
CA GLY A 97 23.71 9.95 5.64
C GLY A 97 22.33 9.62 5.10
N GLY A 98 22.26 8.75 4.08
CA GLY A 98 20.99 8.38 3.43
C GLY A 98 19.97 7.73 4.39
N PRO A 99 18.69 7.64 4.03
CA PRO A 99 17.67 7.21 4.97
C PRO A 99 17.76 5.70 5.21
N PHE A 100 18.40 5.38 6.32
CA PHE A 100 18.27 4.16 7.10
C PHE A 100 16.89 4.19 7.77
N LEU A 101 16.12 3.11 7.60
CA LEU A 101 14.81 2.92 8.19
C LEU A 101 14.92 2.89 9.73
N THR A 102 14.52 3.97 10.41
CA THR A 102 14.36 3.95 11.87
C THR A 102 13.14 4.70 12.34
N HIS A 103 12.44 4.02 13.27
CA HIS A 103 11.45 4.50 14.22
C HIS A 103 10.09 4.91 13.64
N GLY A 104 8.97 4.36 14.10
CA GLY A 104 8.69 3.84 15.44
C GLY A 104 7.69 4.79 16.09
N GLU A 105 6.41 4.39 15.99
CA GLU A 105 5.27 4.86 16.78
C GLU A 105 5.08 6.38 16.89
N ASP A 106 4.30 6.93 15.96
CA ASP A 106 3.35 7.98 16.35
C ASP A 106 1.98 7.73 15.70
N LYS A 107 0.95 7.60 16.54
CA LYS A 107 -0.43 7.25 16.21
C LYS A 107 -1.18 8.43 15.58
N SER A 108 -0.62 8.99 14.51
CA SER A 108 -1.24 10.05 13.68
C SER A 108 -1.54 9.57 12.24
N LEU A 109 -1.39 8.27 12.01
CA LEU A 109 -1.46 7.62 10.70
C LEU A 109 -2.92 7.31 10.28
N SER A 110 -3.68 8.35 9.93
CA SER A 110 -4.88 8.21 9.07
C SER A 110 -5.30 9.53 8.40
N HIS A 111 -4.63 10.65 8.72
CA HIS A 111 -5.11 11.99 8.37
C HIS A 111 -5.22 12.19 6.85
N THR A 112 -4.24 11.75 6.07
CA THR A 112 -4.18 12.03 4.61
C THR A 112 -5.38 11.51 3.82
N ALA A 113 -5.76 10.23 3.99
CA ALA A 113 -6.90 9.68 3.26
C ALA A 113 -8.21 10.38 3.68
N ARG A 114 -8.32 10.73 4.97
CA ARG A 114 -9.49 11.39 5.54
C ARG A 114 -9.58 12.86 5.12
N GLU A 115 -8.46 13.59 5.15
CA GLU A 115 -8.32 14.95 4.65
C GLU A 115 -8.72 15.02 3.18
N ILE A 116 -8.19 14.14 2.34
CA ILE A 116 -8.51 14.14 0.92
C ILE A 116 -10.00 13.85 0.69
N PHE A 117 -10.61 13.01 1.53
CA PHE A 117 -12.05 12.79 1.50
C PHE A 117 -12.85 14.02 1.97
N GLU A 118 -12.35 14.77 2.95
CA GLU A 118 -13.01 15.95 3.53
C GLU A 118 -12.84 17.21 2.67
N SER A 119 -11.62 17.50 2.18
CA SER A 119 -11.24 18.73 1.50
C SER A 119 -10.82 18.57 0.03
N GLY A 120 -10.58 17.34 -0.44
CA GLY A 120 -10.14 17.09 -1.82
C GLY A 120 -11.22 17.43 -2.85
N ASP A 121 -10.80 17.59 -4.10
CA ASP A 121 -11.75 17.78 -5.20
C ASP A 121 -12.48 16.48 -5.56
N GLU A 122 -13.62 16.60 -6.24
CA GLU A 122 -14.46 15.44 -6.57
C GLU A 122 -13.73 14.39 -7.44
N THR A 123 -12.84 14.83 -8.33
CA THR A 123 -12.05 13.92 -9.17
C THR A 123 -11.02 13.17 -8.34
N GLN A 124 -10.36 13.86 -7.40
CA GLN A 124 -9.40 13.27 -6.49
C GLN A 124 -10.05 12.20 -5.59
N LYS A 125 -11.25 12.47 -5.06
CA LYS A 125 -12.02 11.50 -4.28
C LYS A 125 -12.40 10.28 -5.11
N ILE A 126 -12.89 10.50 -6.34
CA ILE A 126 -13.24 9.42 -7.28
C ILE A 126 -12.01 8.54 -7.57
N LEU A 127 -10.85 9.15 -7.81
CA LEU A 127 -9.62 8.42 -8.08
C LEU A 127 -9.12 7.63 -6.86
N LEU A 128 -9.25 8.18 -5.66
CA LEU A 128 -8.90 7.50 -4.41
C LEU A 128 -9.77 6.26 -4.19
N VAL A 129 -11.10 6.41 -4.30
CA VAL A 129 -12.05 5.28 -4.15
C VAL A 129 -11.76 4.22 -5.22
N LYS A 130 -11.56 4.62 -6.47
CA LYS A 130 -11.20 3.72 -7.56
C LYS A 130 -9.89 2.96 -7.29
N ALA A 131 -8.90 3.60 -6.67
CA ALA A 131 -7.65 2.95 -6.29
C ALA A 131 -7.87 1.89 -5.19
N ILE A 132 -8.65 2.22 -4.16
CA ILE A 132 -9.01 1.29 -3.07
C ILE A 132 -9.79 0.08 -3.61
N ASP A 133 -10.75 0.31 -4.51
CA ASP A 133 -11.51 -0.77 -5.15
C ASP A 133 -10.62 -1.69 -6.00
N LYS A 134 -9.65 -1.11 -6.73
CA LYS A 134 -8.66 -1.89 -7.48
C LYS A 134 -7.78 -2.71 -6.53
N LEU A 135 -7.36 -2.14 -5.39
CA LEU A 135 -6.57 -2.83 -4.37
C LEU A 135 -7.32 -4.05 -3.82
N LYS A 136 -8.59 -3.87 -3.45
CA LYS A 136 -9.49 -4.95 -3.03
C LYS A 136 -9.64 -6.03 -4.10
N ALA A 137 -9.95 -5.63 -5.33
CA ALA A 137 -10.15 -6.55 -6.44
C ALA A 137 -8.89 -7.35 -6.78
N ASN A 138 -7.72 -6.72 -6.78
CA ASN A 138 -6.45 -7.38 -7.10
C ASN A 138 -5.97 -8.28 -5.96
N THR A 139 -6.18 -7.89 -4.70
CA THR A 139 -5.93 -8.77 -3.55
C THR A 139 -6.78 -10.03 -3.63
N ARG A 140 -8.07 -9.89 -3.94
CA ARG A 140 -8.99 -11.03 -4.12
C ARG A 140 -8.55 -11.96 -5.26
N LYS A 141 -8.08 -11.38 -6.38
CA LYS A 141 -7.51 -12.17 -7.49
C LYS A 141 -6.24 -12.91 -7.08
N LEU A 142 -5.38 -12.28 -6.28
CA LEU A 142 -4.15 -12.91 -5.79
C LEU A 142 -4.47 -14.09 -4.88
N VAL A 143 -5.37 -13.92 -3.91
CA VAL A 143 -5.75 -15.01 -3.00
C VAL A 143 -6.31 -16.23 -3.74
N ARG A 144 -7.04 -16.03 -4.84
CA ARG A 144 -7.54 -17.14 -5.69
C ARG A 144 -6.47 -17.84 -6.53
N ARG A 145 -5.28 -17.25 -6.65
CA ARG A 145 -4.13 -17.83 -7.38
C ARG A 145 -3.15 -18.55 -6.45
N GLN A 146 -3.23 -18.29 -5.15
CA GLN A 146 -2.46 -18.98 -4.11
C GLN A 146 -3.06 -20.36 -3.85
#